data_AF-A0A2P8HEL7-F1
#
_entry.id   AF-A0A2P8HEL7-F1
#
_cell.length_a   1.000
_cell.length_b   1.000
_cell.length_c   1.000
_cell.angle_alpha   90.00
_cell.angle_beta   90.00
_cell.angle_gamma   90.00
#
_symmetry.space_group_name_H-M   'P 1'
#
loop_
_entity.id
_entity.type
_entity.pdbx_description
1 polymer ?
#
loop_
_entity_poly.entity_id
_entity_poly.type
_entity_poly.pdbx_seq_one_letter_code
_entity_poly.pdbx_strand_id
1 'polypeptide(L)'
;MGNSIVFIIGTLSAVWLLYRLIRFIHPYIRRSNLKKYLVNDAYAIVTGATDGIGKAIAIALAHNGFNIILHGRNRNKLQAVESEIKANHPECKVICLLHDGSKSSWMDIKAIAHLPIKVLVNNVGVGPINALENFSGKEIDETITLNTAFPSQLTSSLLPHFSKPSLILNVSSYAGLFPPPYLAIYAGTKAYNNAFSISLARELENIEVISLITGSVNTGTNTKPVTFMRPDATTYAKHVLAIVGCGRKSIMPYLPHAIQTFLISLLPEKLIDNATKKAMQKEIDYHR
;
A
#
# COMPACT_ATOMS: atom_id res chain seq x y z
N MET A 1 16.64 37.10 34.46
CA MET A 1 16.56 35.62 34.37
C MET A 1 15.29 35.12 33.66
N GLY A 2 14.08 35.62 33.94
CA GLY A 2 12.83 35.15 33.30
C GLY A 2 12.78 35.26 31.77
N ASN A 3 13.22 36.38 31.18
CA ASN A 3 13.19 36.59 29.72
C ASN A 3 14.11 35.62 28.95
N SER A 4 15.21 35.19 29.56
CA SER A 4 16.17 34.26 28.95
C SER A 4 15.59 32.84 28.86
N ILE A 5 14.81 32.40 29.84
CA ILE A 5 14.18 31.07 29.85
C ILE A 5 13.10 30.99 28.77
N VAL A 6 12.23 31.99 28.67
CA VAL A 6 11.18 32.05 27.64
C VAL A 6 11.79 32.04 26.23
N PHE A 7 12.87 32.81 26.02
CA PHE A 7 13.59 32.83 24.75
C PHE A 7 14.19 31.47 24.39
N ILE A 8 14.83 30.78 25.36
CA ILE A 8 15.39 29.44 25.15
C ILE A 8 14.30 28.43 24.79
N ILE A 9 13.20 28.40 25.54
CA ILE A 9 12.07 27.50 25.27
C ILE A 9 11.46 27.78 23.89
N GLY A 10 11.28 29.05 23.54
CA GLY A 10 10.78 29.45 22.23
C GLY A 10 11.70 29.00 21.09
N THR A 11 13.01 29.19 21.26
CA THR A 11 14.02 28.76 20.28
C THR A 11 14.03 27.25 20.11
N LEU A 12 14.05 26.49 21.20
CA LEU A 12 14.02 25.02 21.15
C LEU A 12 12.75 24.49 20.49
N SER A 13 11.61 25.13 20.77
CA SER A 13 10.32 24.80 20.17
C SER A 13 10.30 25.08 18.67
N ALA A 14 10.84 26.22 18.23
CA ALA A 14 10.96 26.57 16.81
C ALA A 14 11.88 25.60 16.05
N VAL A 15 13.04 25.25 16.62
CA VAL A 15 13.96 24.24 16.04
C VAL A 15 13.29 22.88 15.93
N TRP A 16 12.56 22.45 16.96
CA TRP A 16 11.82 21.19 16.95
C TRP A 16 10.71 21.17 15.89
N LEU A 17 9.94 22.25 15.75
CA LEU A 17 8.91 22.38 14.71
C LEU A 17 9.53 22.35 13.30
N LEU A 18 10.63 23.07 13.09
CA LEU A 18 11.36 23.05 11.83
C LEU A 18 11.88 21.65 11.50
N TYR A 19 12.47 20.97 12.47
CA TYR A 19 12.91 19.58 12.31
C TYR A 19 11.75 18.64 11.94
N ARG A 20 10.58 18.80 12.59
CA ARG A 20 9.38 18.02 12.24
C ARG A 20 8.91 18.30 10.82
N LEU A 21 8.90 19.57 10.40
CA LEU A 21 8.50 19.96 9.05
C LEU A 21 9.46 19.38 8.00
N ILE A 22 10.77 19.51 8.21
CA ILE A 22 11.79 18.94 7.32
C ILE A 22 11.60 17.43 7.23
N ARG A 23 11.42 16.74 8.36
CA ARG A 23 11.18 15.29 8.36
C ARG A 23 9.88 14.88 7.69
N PHE A 24 8.86 15.73 7.71
CA PHE A 24 7.59 15.50 7.02
C PHE A 24 7.77 15.61 5.50
N ILE A 25 8.47 16.64 5.01
CA ILE A 25 8.63 16.93 3.58
C ILE A 25 9.73 16.07 2.92
N HIS A 26 10.81 15.77 3.64
CA HIS A 26 12.00 15.10 3.11
C HIS A 26 11.72 13.84 2.26
N PRO A 27 10.82 12.91 2.66
CA PRO A 27 10.50 11.73 1.86
C PRO A 27 9.96 12.01 0.45
N TYR A 28 9.36 13.18 0.22
CA TYR A 28 8.67 13.55 -1.02
C TYR A 28 9.55 14.35 -1.99
N ILE A 29 10.66 14.92 -1.52
CA ILE A 29 11.56 15.75 -2.34
C ILE A 29 12.87 15.04 -2.69
N ARG A 30 13.19 13.94 -2.00
CA ARG A 30 14.38 13.13 -2.29
C ARG A 30 14.18 12.26 -3.54
N ARG A 31 15.28 11.73 -4.07
CA ARG A 31 15.24 10.71 -5.12
C ARG A 31 14.97 9.32 -4.54
N SER A 32 14.24 8.50 -5.30
CA SER A 32 13.96 7.10 -4.96
C SER A 32 15.22 6.24 -5.02
N ASN A 33 15.32 5.26 -4.12
CA ASN A 33 16.38 4.24 -4.14
C ASN A 33 15.91 2.94 -4.82
N LEU A 34 14.82 2.95 -5.59
CA LEU A 34 14.30 1.75 -6.26
C LEU A 34 15.37 1.01 -7.07
N LYS A 35 16.26 1.74 -7.75
CA LYS A 35 17.35 1.16 -8.56
C LYS A 35 18.31 0.27 -7.76
N LYS A 36 18.39 0.41 -6.43
CA LYS A 36 19.15 -0.49 -5.54
C LYS A 36 18.70 -1.95 -5.67
N TYR A 37 17.42 -2.16 -5.99
CA TYR A 37 16.83 -3.49 -6.09
C TYR A 37 16.86 -4.05 -7.52
N LEU A 38 17.27 -3.25 -8.51
CA LEU A 38 17.35 -3.63 -9.91
C LEU A 38 18.72 -4.25 -10.23
N VAL A 39 18.84 -5.56 -9.98
CA VAL A 39 19.96 -6.39 -10.43
C VAL A 39 19.62 -7.09 -11.74
N ASN A 40 20.58 -7.76 -12.37
CA ASN A 40 20.33 -8.56 -13.56
C ASN A 40 19.18 -9.55 -13.32
N ASP A 41 18.22 -9.58 -14.25
CA ASP A 41 17.02 -10.42 -14.21
C ASP A 41 16.11 -10.24 -12.98
N ALA A 42 16.19 -9.13 -12.23
CA ALA A 42 15.38 -8.89 -11.03
C ALA A 42 13.86 -9.03 -11.26
N TYR A 43 13.19 -9.81 -10.40
CA TYR A 43 11.73 -9.99 -10.44
C TYR A 43 11.00 -9.21 -9.34
N ALA A 44 9.83 -8.69 -9.69
CA ALA A 44 8.87 -8.10 -8.77
C ALA A 44 7.54 -8.86 -8.79
N ILE A 45 7.07 -9.29 -7.62
CA ILE A 45 5.76 -9.93 -7.45
C ILE A 45 4.75 -8.86 -7.04
N VAL A 46 3.61 -8.79 -7.74
CA VAL A 46 2.52 -7.87 -7.40
C VAL A 46 1.22 -8.64 -7.23
N THR A 47 0.63 -8.59 -6.04
CA THR A 47 -0.66 -9.25 -5.77
C THR A 47 -1.85 -8.35 -6.10
N GLY A 48 -2.91 -8.92 -6.67
CA GLY A 48 -4.06 -8.13 -7.11
C GLY A 48 -3.69 -7.24 -8.30
N ALA A 49 -2.84 -7.75 -9.20
CA ALA A 49 -2.25 -6.99 -10.31
C ALA A 49 -3.15 -6.91 -11.56
N THR A 50 -4.39 -7.39 -11.48
CA THR A 50 -5.33 -7.43 -12.61
C THR A 50 -6.07 -6.11 -12.85
N ASP A 51 -6.04 -5.19 -11.89
CA ASP A 51 -6.74 -3.90 -11.96
C ASP A 51 -6.15 -2.88 -10.97
N GLY A 52 -6.56 -1.62 -11.09
CA GLY A 52 -6.33 -0.55 -10.12
C GLY A 52 -4.86 -0.34 -9.74
N ILE A 53 -4.62 -0.14 -8.45
CA ILE A 53 -3.30 0.17 -7.89
C ILE A 53 -2.29 -0.93 -8.20
N GLY A 54 -2.66 -2.20 -8.04
CA GLY A 54 -1.77 -3.33 -8.30
C GLY A 54 -1.31 -3.38 -9.76
N LYS A 55 -2.25 -3.25 -10.70
CA LYS A 55 -1.92 -3.17 -12.14
C LYS A 55 -0.98 -2.01 -12.43
N ALA A 56 -1.29 -0.82 -11.92
CA ALA A 56 -0.49 0.38 -12.14
C ALA A 56 0.93 0.26 -11.55
N ILE A 57 1.08 -0.34 -10.37
CA ILE A 57 2.40 -0.61 -9.77
C ILE A 57 3.17 -1.63 -10.60
N ALA A 58 2.53 -2.70 -11.08
CA ALA A 58 3.17 -3.70 -11.93
C ALA A 58 3.72 -3.10 -13.23
N ILE A 59 2.92 -2.28 -13.91
CA ILE A 59 3.34 -1.55 -15.13
C ILE A 59 4.47 -0.57 -14.80
N ALA A 60 4.36 0.18 -13.70
CA ALA A 60 5.41 1.12 -13.29
C ALA A 60 6.73 0.41 -12.94
N LEU A 61 6.68 -0.79 -12.36
CA LEU A 61 7.88 -1.61 -12.10
C LEU A 61 8.47 -2.16 -13.40
N ALA A 62 7.65 -2.61 -14.35
CA ALA A 62 8.12 -3.04 -15.68
C ALA A 62 8.84 -1.91 -16.41
N HIS A 63 8.27 -0.70 -16.38
CA HIS A 63 8.91 0.51 -16.91
C HIS A 63 10.25 0.84 -16.23
N ASN A 64 10.46 0.39 -14.98
CA ASN A 64 11.74 0.56 -14.28
C ASN A 64 12.70 -0.63 -14.47
N GLY A 65 12.41 -1.55 -15.40
CA GLY A 65 13.28 -2.65 -15.82
C GLY A 65 13.13 -3.95 -15.02
N PHE A 66 12.13 -4.06 -14.13
CA PHE A 66 11.88 -5.32 -13.42
C PHE A 66 11.09 -6.29 -14.30
N ASN A 67 11.45 -7.57 -14.24
CA ASN A 67 10.58 -8.65 -14.68
C ASN A 67 9.39 -8.78 -13.70
N ILE A 68 8.21 -9.15 -14.19
CA ILE A 68 6.98 -9.05 -13.40
C ILE A 68 6.34 -10.41 -13.17
N ILE A 69 6.02 -10.72 -11.92
CA ILE A 69 5.15 -11.82 -11.54
C ILE A 69 3.80 -11.23 -11.13
N LEU A 70 2.79 -11.40 -11.97
CA LEU A 70 1.43 -10.91 -11.77
C LEU A 70 0.63 -11.96 -11.00
N HIS A 71 0.11 -11.61 -9.82
CA HIS A 71 -0.83 -12.46 -9.09
C HIS A 71 -2.27 -11.94 -9.17
N GLY A 72 -3.21 -12.85 -9.42
CA GLY A 72 -4.64 -12.58 -9.38
C GLY A 72 -5.48 -13.84 -9.59
N ARG A 73 -6.80 -13.70 -9.43
CA ARG A 73 -7.75 -14.83 -9.53
C ARG A 73 -8.45 -14.97 -10.87
N ASN A 74 -8.25 -14.05 -11.79
CA ASN A 74 -8.89 -14.04 -13.11
C ASN A 74 -7.82 -14.15 -14.21
N ARG A 75 -7.81 -15.30 -14.90
CA ARG A 75 -6.83 -15.62 -15.95
C ARG A 75 -6.86 -14.61 -17.10
N ASN A 76 -8.05 -14.27 -17.59
CA ASN A 76 -8.19 -13.36 -18.74
C ASN A 76 -7.67 -11.95 -18.39
N LYS A 77 -7.98 -11.45 -17.19
CA LYS A 77 -7.44 -10.15 -16.75
C LYS A 77 -5.92 -10.18 -16.56
N LEU A 78 -5.35 -11.29 -16.06
CA LEU A 78 -3.90 -11.45 -15.96
C LEU A 78 -3.23 -11.39 -17.34
N GLN A 79 -3.76 -12.14 -18.31
CA GLN A 79 -3.26 -12.17 -19.69
C GLN A 79 -3.37 -10.80 -20.38
N ALA A 80 -4.43 -10.05 -20.09
CA ALA A 80 -4.58 -8.69 -20.60
C ALA A 80 -3.48 -7.75 -20.07
N VAL A 81 -3.18 -7.80 -18.76
CA VAL A 81 -2.10 -7.00 -18.16
C VAL A 81 -0.73 -7.45 -18.65
N GLU A 82 -0.51 -8.76 -18.79
CA GLU A 82 0.70 -9.31 -19.41
C GLU A 82 0.91 -8.77 -20.83
N SER A 83 -0.14 -8.76 -21.64
CA SER A 83 -0.09 -8.27 -23.02
C SER A 83 0.21 -6.77 -23.08
N GLU A 84 -0.38 -5.99 -22.18
CA GLU A 84 -0.11 -4.55 -22.05
C GLU A 84 1.34 -4.27 -21.63
N ILE A 85 1.88 -5.03 -20.66
CA ILE A 85 3.29 -4.90 -20.26
C ILE A 85 4.20 -5.24 -21.43
N LYS A 86 3.98 -6.38 -22.11
CA LYS A 86 4.81 -6.81 -23.25
C LYS A 86 4.74 -5.87 -24.45
N ALA A 87 3.60 -5.22 -24.67
CA ALA A 87 3.45 -4.24 -25.75
C ALA A 87 4.31 -2.99 -25.52
N ASN A 88 4.48 -2.56 -24.26
CA ASN A 88 5.25 -1.37 -23.90
C ASN A 88 6.71 -1.68 -23.51
N HIS A 89 6.97 -2.92 -23.06
CA HIS A 89 8.26 -3.41 -22.58
C HIS A 89 8.52 -4.84 -23.10
N PRO A 90 8.85 -5.02 -24.40
CA PRO A 90 8.96 -6.34 -25.03
C PRO A 90 9.99 -7.28 -24.39
N GLU A 91 11.03 -6.72 -23.77
CA GLU A 91 12.09 -7.43 -23.05
C GLU A 91 11.67 -7.92 -21.66
N CYS A 92 10.56 -7.39 -21.11
CA CYS A 92 10.08 -7.74 -19.78
C CYS A 92 9.53 -9.17 -19.76
N LYS A 93 10.15 -10.04 -18.95
CA LYS A 93 9.60 -11.37 -18.67
C LYS A 93 8.40 -11.22 -17.73
N VAL A 94 7.27 -11.80 -18.11
CA VAL A 94 6.04 -11.77 -17.31
C VAL A 94 5.61 -13.19 -16.97
N ILE A 95 5.27 -13.42 -15.71
CA ILE A 95 4.74 -14.69 -15.19
C ILE A 95 3.40 -14.43 -14.52
N CYS A 96 2.37 -15.20 -14.87
CA CYS A 96 1.04 -15.07 -14.28
C CYS A 96 0.80 -16.17 -13.23
N LEU A 97 0.62 -15.78 -11.97
CA LEU A 97 0.21 -16.66 -10.87
C LEU A 97 -1.30 -16.56 -10.64
N LEU A 98 -2.01 -17.59 -11.09
CA LEU A 98 -3.45 -17.72 -10.91
C LEU A 98 -3.77 -18.37 -9.56
N HIS A 99 -4.13 -17.56 -8.56
CA HIS A 99 -4.53 -18.04 -7.24
C HIS A 99 -5.60 -17.12 -6.64
N ASP A 100 -6.49 -17.68 -5.84
CA ASP A 100 -7.52 -16.92 -5.12
C ASP A 100 -7.13 -16.79 -3.65
N GLY A 101 -6.58 -15.64 -3.28
CA GLY A 101 -6.06 -15.39 -1.93
C GLY A 101 -7.11 -15.33 -0.82
N SER A 102 -8.42 -15.38 -1.13
CA SER A 102 -9.46 -15.49 -0.10
C SER A 102 -9.64 -16.93 0.38
N LYS A 103 -9.06 -17.91 -0.34
CA LYS A 103 -9.06 -19.32 0.06
C LYS A 103 -7.92 -19.56 1.06
N SER A 104 -8.17 -20.39 2.07
CA SER A 104 -7.24 -20.69 3.15
C SER A 104 -6.01 -21.52 2.75
N SER A 105 -5.81 -21.77 1.45
CA SER A 105 -4.65 -22.52 0.96
C SER A 105 -3.46 -21.59 0.72
N TRP A 106 -2.30 -22.05 1.18
CA TRP A 106 -1.01 -21.46 0.86
C TRP A 106 -0.84 -21.43 -0.66
N MET A 107 -0.44 -20.29 -1.20
CA MET A 107 -0.06 -20.22 -2.62
C MET A 107 1.26 -20.97 -2.81
N ASP A 108 1.28 -21.91 -3.76
CA ASP A 108 2.52 -22.59 -4.13
C ASP A 108 3.45 -21.62 -4.87
N ILE A 109 4.64 -21.40 -4.30
CA ILE A 109 5.67 -20.53 -4.87
C ILE A 109 6.81 -21.31 -5.54
N LYS A 110 6.77 -22.65 -5.58
CA LYS A 110 7.86 -23.47 -6.13
C LYS A 110 8.25 -23.09 -7.55
N ALA A 111 7.24 -22.75 -8.37
CA ALA A 111 7.43 -22.33 -9.76
C ALA A 111 8.25 -21.03 -9.91
N ILE A 112 8.36 -20.21 -8.86
CA ILE A 112 9.07 -18.93 -8.89
C ILE A 112 10.23 -18.84 -7.89
N ALA A 113 10.38 -19.83 -7.01
CA ALA A 113 11.34 -19.81 -5.90
C ALA A 113 12.82 -19.74 -6.34
N HIS A 114 13.11 -20.12 -7.58
CA HIS A 114 14.46 -20.06 -8.19
C HIS A 114 14.78 -18.70 -8.83
N LEU A 115 13.79 -17.82 -8.96
CA LEU A 115 13.96 -16.51 -9.60
C LEU A 115 14.59 -15.51 -8.61
N PRO A 116 15.36 -14.52 -9.09
CA PRO A 116 15.92 -13.47 -8.24
C PRO A 116 14.83 -12.47 -7.85
N ILE A 117 13.97 -12.84 -6.90
CA ILE A 117 12.87 -12.00 -6.43
C ILE A 117 13.46 -10.88 -5.56
N LYS A 118 13.22 -9.63 -5.96
CA LYS A 118 13.73 -8.42 -5.31
C LYS A 118 12.64 -7.58 -4.69
N VAL A 119 11.42 -7.62 -5.23
CA VAL A 119 10.30 -6.79 -4.79
C VAL A 119 9.05 -7.65 -4.58
N LEU A 120 8.38 -7.49 -3.44
CA LEU A 120 7.04 -7.99 -3.20
C LEU A 120 6.10 -6.83 -2.92
N VAL A 121 4.99 -6.75 -3.67
CA VAL A 121 3.92 -5.79 -3.45
C VAL A 121 2.67 -6.54 -3.02
N ASN A 122 2.41 -6.56 -1.72
CA ASN A 122 1.16 -7.06 -1.14
C ASN A 122 0.07 -6.00 -1.30
N ASN A 123 -0.58 -6.00 -2.47
CA ASN A 123 -1.64 -5.06 -2.82
C ASN A 123 -3.05 -5.66 -2.78
N VAL A 124 -3.18 -6.99 -2.98
CA VAL A 124 -4.49 -7.63 -3.06
C VAL A 124 -5.36 -7.32 -1.83
N GLY A 125 -6.64 -7.10 -2.06
CA GLY A 125 -7.60 -6.93 -0.99
C GLY A 125 -8.97 -6.47 -1.47
N VAL A 126 -9.92 -6.51 -0.54
CA VAL A 126 -11.30 -6.04 -0.71
C VAL A 126 -11.71 -5.22 0.51
N GLY A 127 -12.60 -4.24 0.30
CA GLY A 127 -13.13 -3.40 1.37
C GLY A 127 -14.64 -3.22 1.22
N PRO A 128 -15.45 -4.25 1.50
CA PRO A 128 -16.90 -4.14 1.44
C PRO A 128 -17.39 -3.15 2.50
N ILE A 129 -18.38 -2.34 2.14
CA ILE A 129 -18.99 -1.34 3.03
C ILE A 129 -20.34 -1.88 3.46
N ASN A 130 -20.48 -2.21 4.75
CA ASN A 130 -21.74 -2.67 5.31
C ASN A 130 -21.77 -2.52 6.84
N ALA A 131 -22.96 -2.53 7.44
CA ALA A 131 -23.08 -2.69 8.88
C ALA A 131 -22.53 -4.05 9.32
N LEU A 132 -21.96 -4.12 10.51
CA LEU A 132 -21.30 -5.34 10.98
C LEU A 132 -22.30 -6.49 11.10
N GLU A 133 -23.52 -6.22 11.58
CA GLU A 133 -24.58 -7.22 11.71
C GLU A 133 -25.05 -7.81 10.37
N ASN A 134 -24.72 -7.18 9.24
CA ASN A 134 -25.16 -7.63 7.92
C ASN A 134 -24.13 -8.52 7.20
N PHE A 135 -22.92 -8.68 7.74
CA PHE A 135 -21.93 -9.59 7.17
C PHE A 135 -22.19 -11.02 7.62
N SER A 136 -22.18 -11.96 6.66
CA SER A 136 -22.09 -13.38 6.99
C SER A 136 -20.71 -13.72 7.56
N GLY A 137 -20.61 -14.77 8.39
CA GLY A 137 -19.32 -15.26 8.89
C GLY A 137 -18.33 -15.57 7.77
N LYS A 138 -18.82 -16.12 6.65
CA LYS A 138 -18.02 -16.39 5.45
C LYS A 138 -17.41 -15.14 4.85
N GLU A 139 -18.17 -14.05 4.71
CA GLU A 139 -17.65 -12.79 4.15
C GLU A 139 -16.60 -12.15 5.07
N ILE A 140 -16.79 -12.27 6.38
CA ILE A 140 -15.80 -11.83 7.38
C ILE A 140 -14.50 -12.63 7.20
N ASP A 141 -14.59 -13.96 7.19
CA ASP A 141 -13.45 -14.86 7.06
C ASP A 141 -12.69 -14.65 5.73
N GLU A 142 -13.42 -14.54 4.61
CA GLU A 142 -12.81 -14.29 3.28
C GLU A 142 -12.13 -12.91 3.23
N THR A 143 -12.73 -11.88 3.83
CA THR A 143 -12.15 -10.53 3.86
C THR A 143 -10.89 -10.49 4.72
N ILE A 144 -10.92 -11.12 5.90
CA ILE A 144 -9.75 -11.22 6.79
C ILE A 144 -8.66 -12.03 6.12
N THR A 145 -8.99 -13.20 5.55
CA THR A 145 -8.03 -14.09 4.89
C THR A 145 -7.33 -13.39 3.74
N LEU A 146 -8.10 -12.79 2.82
CA LEU A 146 -7.52 -12.11 1.65
C LEU A 146 -6.66 -10.90 2.03
N ASN A 147 -7.12 -10.09 2.98
CA ASN A 147 -6.45 -8.84 3.31
C ASN A 147 -5.27 -9.01 4.28
N THR A 148 -5.22 -10.07 5.09
CA THR A 148 -4.24 -10.27 6.18
C THR A 148 -3.50 -11.60 6.10
N ALA A 149 -4.20 -12.73 6.18
CA ALA A 149 -3.57 -14.04 6.27
C ALA A 149 -2.78 -14.36 5.00
N PHE A 150 -3.37 -14.15 3.83
CA PHE A 150 -2.74 -14.39 2.54
C PHE A 150 -1.44 -13.59 2.34
N PRO A 151 -1.41 -12.24 2.48
CA PRO A 151 -0.15 -11.51 2.32
C PRO A 151 0.89 -11.88 3.39
N SER A 152 0.47 -12.27 4.59
CA SER A 152 1.39 -12.73 5.64
C SER A 152 2.01 -14.08 5.30
N GLN A 153 1.20 -15.04 4.85
CA GLN A 153 1.64 -16.36 4.39
C GLN A 153 2.56 -16.23 3.17
N LEU A 154 2.17 -15.43 2.18
CA LEU A 154 2.99 -15.20 0.98
C LEU A 154 4.34 -14.57 1.35
N THR A 155 4.32 -13.56 2.23
CA THR A 155 5.56 -12.94 2.71
C THR A 155 6.44 -13.98 3.40
N SER A 156 5.89 -14.74 4.34
CA SER A 156 6.60 -15.80 5.07
C SER A 156 7.24 -16.82 4.12
N SER A 157 6.47 -17.32 3.14
CA SER A 157 6.96 -18.26 2.14
C SER A 157 8.08 -17.69 1.28
N LEU A 158 8.05 -16.40 0.95
CA LEU A 158 9.06 -15.76 0.08
C LEU A 158 10.33 -15.33 0.82
N LEU A 159 10.29 -15.15 2.14
CA LEU A 159 11.44 -14.68 2.92
C LEU A 159 12.73 -15.50 2.68
N PRO A 160 12.71 -16.85 2.64
CA PRO A 160 13.89 -17.65 2.34
C PRO A 160 14.42 -17.50 0.92
N HIS A 161 13.59 -17.02 -0.01
CA HIS A 161 13.89 -16.95 -1.45
C HIS A 161 14.21 -15.53 -1.94
N PHE A 162 14.12 -14.51 -1.08
CA PHE A 162 14.49 -13.15 -1.46
C PHE A 162 15.97 -13.02 -1.77
N SER A 163 16.27 -12.46 -2.94
CA SER A 163 17.63 -12.04 -3.28
C SER A 163 17.91 -10.69 -2.61
N LYS A 164 18.65 -10.70 -1.50
CA LYS A 164 18.95 -9.47 -0.72
C LYS A 164 19.96 -8.57 -1.47
N PRO A 165 19.88 -7.23 -1.36
CA PRO A 165 18.84 -6.48 -0.67
C PRO A 165 17.49 -6.57 -1.39
N SER A 166 16.38 -6.52 -0.66
CA SER A 166 15.02 -6.66 -1.22
C SER A 166 14.04 -5.64 -0.64
N LEU A 167 12.86 -5.56 -1.24
CA LEU A 167 11.82 -4.60 -0.89
C LEU A 167 10.46 -5.30 -0.73
N ILE A 168 9.76 -4.98 0.35
CA ILE A 168 8.38 -5.39 0.59
C ILE A 168 7.52 -4.13 0.74
N LEU A 169 6.50 -4.01 -0.10
CA LEU A 169 5.51 -2.94 -0.07
C LEU A 169 4.16 -3.55 0.32
N ASN A 170 3.63 -3.17 1.48
CA ASN A 170 2.35 -3.66 1.97
C ASN A 170 1.30 -2.55 1.87
N VAL A 171 0.26 -2.75 1.06
CA VAL A 171 -0.81 -1.77 0.90
C VAL A 171 -1.74 -1.80 2.11
N SER A 172 -1.58 -0.78 2.96
CA SER A 172 -2.51 -0.43 4.02
C SER A 172 -3.45 0.70 3.53
N SER A 173 -4.21 1.29 4.43
CA SER A 173 -5.21 2.32 4.14
C SER A 173 -5.25 3.36 5.24
N TYR A 174 -5.65 4.58 4.89
CA TYR A 174 -6.08 5.58 5.84
C TYR A 174 -7.11 5.03 6.86
N ALA A 175 -8.01 4.13 6.42
CA ALA A 175 -8.99 3.49 7.28
C ALA A 175 -8.37 2.64 8.41
N GLY A 176 -7.12 2.18 8.24
CA GLY A 176 -6.39 1.47 9.29
C GLY A 176 -5.81 2.38 10.39
N LEU A 177 -5.78 3.70 10.15
CA LEU A 177 -5.37 4.70 11.14
C LEU A 177 -6.57 5.43 11.75
N PHE A 178 -7.56 5.74 10.92
CA PHE A 178 -8.78 6.44 11.31
C PHE A 178 -9.99 5.65 10.79
N PRO A 179 -10.45 4.63 11.54
CA PRO A 179 -11.51 3.72 11.09
C PRO A 179 -12.85 4.43 10.86
N PRO A 180 -13.38 4.43 9.62
CA PRO A 180 -14.73 4.92 9.38
C PRO A 180 -15.79 3.86 9.75
N PRO A 181 -17.04 4.28 10.08
CA PRO A 181 -18.13 3.35 10.29
C PRO A 181 -18.42 2.55 9.01
N TYR A 182 -19.05 1.38 9.16
CA TYR A 182 -19.39 0.46 8.06
C TYR A 182 -18.21 -0.18 7.31
N LEU A 183 -16.97 0.07 7.76
CA LEU A 183 -15.74 -0.52 7.24
C LEU A 183 -14.97 -1.26 8.34
N ALA A 184 -15.63 -1.66 9.43
CA ALA A 184 -14.97 -2.20 10.63
C ALA A 184 -13.98 -3.35 10.32
N ILE A 185 -14.42 -4.34 9.53
CA ILE A 185 -13.56 -5.47 9.13
C ILE A 185 -12.38 -4.97 8.28
N TYR A 186 -12.65 -4.19 7.24
CA TYR A 186 -11.60 -3.64 6.37
C TYR A 186 -10.59 -2.76 7.11
N ALA A 187 -11.06 -1.86 7.98
CA ALA A 187 -10.22 -1.01 8.80
C ALA A 187 -9.31 -1.85 9.72
N GLY A 188 -9.87 -2.88 10.35
CA GLY A 188 -9.12 -3.85 11.15
C GLY A 188 -8.02 -4.55 10.36
N THR A 189 -8.31 -5.03 9.14
CA THR A 189 -7.29 -5.69 8.31
C THR A 189 -6.19 -4.72 7.86
N LYS A 190 -6.51 -3.45 7.60
CA LYS A 190 -5.52 -2.45 7.20
C LYS A 190 -4.69 -1.97 8.38
N ALA A 191 -5.25 -1.91 9.59
CA ALA A 191 -4.51 -1.71 10.83
C ALA A 191 -3.52 -2.86 11.07
N TYR A 192 -3.96 -4.12 10.90
CA TYR A 192 -3.10 -5.30 10.93
C TYR A 192 -1.92 -5.15 9.95
N ASN A 193 -2.19 -4.85 8.68
CA ASN A 193 -1.12 -4.71 7.67
C ASN A 193 -0.10 -3.63 8.03
N ASN A 194 -0.53 -2.53 8.65
CA ASN A 194 0.37 -1.47 9.11
C ASN A 194 1.26 -1.96 10.27
N ALA A 195 0.68 -2.58 11.29
CA ALA A 195 1.42 -3.13 12.42
C ALA A 195 2.39 -4.24 11.98
N PHE A 196 1.92 -5.17 11.15
CA PHE A 196 2.70 -6.25 10.53
C PHE A 196 3.93 -5.69 9.80
N SER A 197 3.74 -4.68 8.96
CA SER A 197 4.83 -4.06 8.19
C SER A 197 5.87 -3.39 9.09
N ILE A 198 5.43 -2.65 10.11
CA ILE A 198 6.34 -1.97 11.04
C ILE A 198 7.14 -2.99 11.85
N SER A 199 6.51 -4.10 12.26
CA SER A 199 7.18 -5.19 12.97
C SER A 199 8.24 -5.85 12.09
N LEU A 200 7.87 -6.28 10.88
CA LEU A 200 8.81 -6.88 9.93
C LEU A 200 9.97 -5.93 9.58
N ALA A 201 9.71 -4.63 9.41
CA ALA A 201 10.75 -3.64 9.14
C ALA A 201 11.75 -3.45 10.30
N ARG A 202 11.43 -3.94 11.52
CA ARG A 202 12.34 -3.94 12.67
C ARG A 202 13.09 -5.27 12.80
N GLU A 203 12.48 -6.35 12.34
CA GLU A 203 12.99 -7.71 12.40
C GLU A 203 13.97 -8.03 11.26
N LEU A 204 13.66 -7.58 10.04
CA LEU A 204 14.39 -8.01 8.85
C LEU A 204 15.58 -7.11 8.54
N GLU A 205 16.74 -7.73 8.32
CA GLU A 205 17.94 -7.08 7.84
C GLU A 205 18.07 -7.17 6.32
N ASN A 206 18.56 -6.10 5.69
CA ASN A 206 18.73 -5.98 4.24
C ASN A 206 17.43 -6.15 3.41
N ILE A 207 16.27 -6.13 4.06
CA ILE A 207 14.96 -6.08 3.41
C ILE A 207 14.26 -4.82 3.89
N GLU A 208 14.01 -3.89 2.97
CA GLU A 208 13.20 -2.70 3.27
C GLU A 208 11.73 -3.10 3.28
N VAL A 209 11.01 -2.81 4.36
CA VAL A 209 9.56 -3.06 4.46
C VAL A 209 8.84 -1.74 4.71
N ILE A 210 7.88 -1.42 3.85
CA ILE A 210 7.11 -0.17 3.91
C ILE A 210 5.61 -0.48 3.91
N SER A 211 4.90 0.01 4.93
CA SER A 211 3.45 0.14 4.89
C SER A 211 3.04 1.37 4.09
N LEU A 212 2.27 1.15 3.03
CA LEU A 212 1.72 2.20 2.19
C LEU A 212 0.34 2.59 2.71
N ILE A 213 0.24 3.68 3.47
CA ILE A 213 -1.04 4.21 3.94
C ILE A 213 -1.73 4.89 2.76
N THR A 214 -2.71 4.19 2.18
CA THR A 214 -3.37 4.62 0.94
C THR A 214 -4.66 5.39 1.25
N GLY A 215 -4.80 6.59 0.69
CA GLY A 215 -6.06 7.34 0.66
C GLY A 215 -6.96 6.92 -0.50
N SER A 216 -7.91 7.79 -0.89
CA SER A 216 -8.76 7.52 -2.05
C SER A 216 -7.94 7.59 -3.34
N VAL A 217 -8.02 6.54 -4.17
CA VAL A 217 -7.38 6.45 -5.50
C VAL A 217 -8.46 6.03 -6.49
N ASN A 218 -8.50 6.67 -7.66
CA ASN A 218 -9.41 6.26 -8.74
C ASN A 218 -8.92 4.95 -9.37
N THR A 219 -9.79 3.95 -9.37
CA THR A 219 -9.53 2.56 -9.84
C THR A 219 -10.81 1.98 -10.44
N GLY A 220 -10.72 0.77 -11.03
CA GLY A 220 -11.92 0.04 -11.48
C GLY A 220 -12.94 -0.26 -10.36
N THR A 221 -12.53 -0.26 -9.09
CA THR A 221 -13.41 -0.44 -7.93
C THR A 221 -13.83 0.86 -7.25
N ASN A 222 -13.14 1.98 -7.52
CA ASN A 222 -13.50 3.32 -7.07
C ASN A 222 -13.49 4.26 -8.28
N THR A 223 -14.62 4.31 -8.97
CA THR A 223 -14.78 5.00 -10.26
C THR A 223 -15.01 6.51 -10.14
N LYS A 224 -15.01 7.06 -8.91
CA LYS A 224 -15.24 8.49 -8.68
C LYS A 224 -14.18 9.34 -9.38
N PRO A 225 -14.53 10.53 -9.89
CA PRO A 225 -13.63 11.35 -10.73
C PRO A 225 -12.25 11.60 -10.11
N VAL A 226 -11.23 11.70 -10.94
CA VAL A 226 -9.89 12.10 -10.51
C VAL A 226 -9.96 13.53 -9.97
N THR A 227 -9.31 13.77 -8.82
CA THR A 227 -9.17 15.11 -8.21
C THR A 227 -7.77 15.25 -7.60
N PHE A 228 -7.42 16.45 -7.14
CA PHE A 228 -6.19 16.67 -6.39
C PHE A 228 -6.04 15.74 -5.16
N MET A 229 -7.15 15.36 -4.53
CA MET A 229 -7.17 14.46 -3.38
C MET A 229 -7.38 12.98 -3.76
N ARG A 230 -7.69 12.71 -5.03
CA ARG A 230 -7.95 11.37 -5.57
C ARG A 230 -7.20 11.20 -6.89
N PRO A 231 -5.91 10.85 -6.83
CA PRO A 231 -5.15 10.57 -8.04
C PRO A 231 -5.70 9.32 -8.74
N ASP A 232 -5.44 9.19 -10.03
CA ASP A 232 -5.58 7.91 -10.71
C ASP A 232 -4.52 6.90 -10.23
N ALA A 233 -4.75 5.62 -10.52
CA ALA A 233 -3.86 4.53 -10.11
C ALA A 233 -2.43 4.68 -10.65
N THR A 234 -2.25 5.19 -11.88
CA THR A 234 -0.95 5.38 -12.52
C THR A 234 -0.13 6.46 -11.82
N THR A 235 -0.76 7.60 -11.54
CA THR A 235 -0.18 8.69 -10.75
C THR A 235 0.18 8.19 -9.36
N TYR A 236 -0.73 7.47 -8.68
CA TYR A 236 -0.47 6.91 -7.37
C TYR A 236 0.72 5.94 -7.36
N ALA A 237 0.81 5.04 -8.35
CA ALA A 237 1.91 4.08 -8.48
C ALA A 237 3.29 4.77 -8.61
N LYS A 238 3.38 5.88 -9.36
CA LYS A 238 4.62 6.67 -9.44
C LYS A 238 5.05 7.18 -8.06
N HIS A 239 4.10 7.67 -7.26
CA HIS A 239 4.38 8.12 -5.90
C HIS A 239 4.77 6.97 -4.95
N VAL A 240 4.18 5.78 -5.10
CA VAL A 240 4.59 4.56 -4.38
C VAL A 240 6.06 4.23 -4.66
N LEU A 241 6.48 4.24 -5.92
CA LEU A 241 7.87 3.94 -6.26
C LEU A 241 8.84 5.08 -5.86
N ALA A 242 8.36 6.33 -5.84
CA ALA A 242 9.16 7.49 -5.41
C ALA A 242 9.57 7.39 -3.92
N ILE A 243 8.72 6.83 -3.05
CA ILE A 243 8.99 6.74 -1.60
C ILE A 243 9.90 5.58 -1.19
N VAL A 244 10.37 4.75 -2.13
CA VAL A 244 11.30 3.65 -1.84
C VAL A 244 12.66 4.20 -1.38
N GLY A 245 13.17 3.72 -0.24
CA GLY A 245 14.40 4.22 0.40
C GLY A 245 14.20 5.44 1.31
N CYS A 246 12.98 5.78 1.74
CA CYS A 246 12.73 6.99 2.54
C CYS A 246 13.08 6.86 4.02
N GLY A 247 13.47 5.67 4.48
CA GLY A 247 13.73 5.40 5.89
C GLY A 247 12.46 5.42 6.77
N ARG A 248 11.26 5.42 6.17
CA ARG A 248 9.99 5.29 6.89
C ARG A 248 9.45 3.87 6.73
N LYS A 249 8.99 3.31 7.86
CA LYS A 249 8.34 1.99 7.91
C LYS A 249 6.84 2.07 7.56
N SER A 250 6.25 3.25 7.68
CA SER A 250 4.85 3.54 7.33
C SER A 250 4.79 4.98 6.80
N ILE A 251 4.17 5.15 5.64
CA ILE A 251 4.11 6.44 4.94
C ILE A 251 2.90 6.50 4.02
N MET A 252 2.34 7.70 3.83
CA MET A 252 1.40 8.00 2.75
C MET A 252 2.19 8.39 1.50
N PRO A 253 2.21 7.57 0.44
CA PRO A 253 3.06 7.85 -0.73
C PRO A 253 2.71 9.14 -1.46
N TYR A 254 1.41 9.47 -1.48
CA TYR A 254 0.89 10.66 -2.13
C TYR A 254 0.80 11.83 -1.14
N LEU A 255 1.59 12.88 -1.35
CA LEU A 255 1.70 14.02 -0.43
C LEU A 255 0.35 14.68 -0.09
N PRO A 256 -0.59 14.88 -1.04
CA PRO A 256 -1.92 15.39 -0.68
C PRO A 256 -2.65 14.56 0.38
N HIS A 257 -2.56 13.22 0.33
CA HIS A 257 -3.13 12.36 1.39
C HIS A 257 -2.45 12.58 2.74
N ALA A 258 -1.13 12.79 2.76
CA ALA A 258 -0.38 13.10 3.98
C ALA A 258 -0.80 14.42 4.61
N ILE A 259 -0.97 15.47 3.78
CA ILE A 259 -1.44 16.79 4.23
C ILE A 259 -2.88 16.68 4.75
N GLN A 260 -3.77 16.01 4.02
CA GLN A 260 -5.15 15.82 4.47
C GLN A 260 -5.20 15.10 5.81
N THR A 261 -4.44 14.03 5.99
CA THR A 261 -4.44 13.29 7.25
C THR A 261 -3.89 14.12 8.40
N PHE A 262 -2.83 14.88 8.15
CA PHE A 262 -2.31 15.83 9.13
C PHE A 262 -3.39 16.84 9.55
N LEU A 263 -4.11 17.43 8.60
CA LEU A 263 -5.18 18.39 8.90
C LEU A 263 -6.34 17.75 9.68
N ILE A 264 -6.74 16.52 9.31
CA ILE A 264 -7.78 15.78 10.04
C ILE A 264 -7.32 15.49 11.48
N SER A 265 -6.04 15.19 11.71
CA SER A 265 -5.52 14.91 13.06
C SER A 265 -5.52 16.13 14.00
N LEU A 266 -5.75 17.34 13.48
CA LEU A 266 -5.91 18.55 14.27
C LEU A 266 -7.36 18.78 14.73
N LEU A 267 -8.32 18.04 14.17
CA LEU A 267 -9.73 18.23 14.47
C LEU A 267 -10.14 17.46 15.75
N PRO A 268 -11.07 17.99 16.55
CA PRO A 268 -11.70 17.23 17.63
C PRO A 268 -12.39 15.96 17.12
N GLU A 269 -12.30 14.88 17.89
CA GLU A 269 -12.88 13.57 17.58
C GLU A 269 -14.35 13.64 17.19
N LYS A 270 -15.17 14.42 17.93
CA LYS A 270 -16.59 14.62 17.60
C LYS A 270 -16.84 15.16 16.19
N LEU A 271 -15.95 16.03 15.68
CA LEU A 271 -16.08 16.56 14.31
C LEU A 271 -15.70 15.49 13.29
N ILE A 272 -14.65 14.70 13.57
CA ILE A 272 -14.22 13.59 12.73
C ILE A 272 -15.34 12.55 12.64
N ASP A 273 -15.94 12.17 13.77
CA ASP A 273 -17.04 11.20 13.81
C ASP A 273 -18.23 11.65 12.98
N ASN A 274 -18.68 12.89 13.16
CA ASN A 274 -19.82 13.43 12.44
C ASN A 274 -19.55 13.55 10.93
N ALA A 275 -18.35 13.99 10.54
CA ALA A 275 -17.96 14.10 9.14
C ALA A 275 -17.87 12.72 8.48
N THR A 276 -17.26 11.75 9.18
CA THR A 276 -17.02 10.40 8.66
C THR A 276 -18.33 9.61 8.55
N LYS A 277 -19.24 9.72 9.52
CA LYS A 277 -20.60 9.16 9.42
C LYS A 277 -21.35 9.68 8.19
N LYS A 278 -21.35 11.00 7.98
CA LYS A 278 -21.99 11.62 6.80
C LYS A 278 -21.34 11.17 5.49
N ALA A 279 -20.01 11.07 5.45
CA ALA A 279 -19.29 10.62 4.26
C ALA A 279 -19.60 9.16 3.92
N MET A 280 -19.63 8.28 4.92
CA MET A 280 -19.94 6.87 4.71
C MET A 280 -21.40 6.63 4.35
N GLN A 281 -22.35 7.42 4.86
CA GLN A 281 -23.74 7.33 4.42
C GLN A 281 -23.87 7.63 2.93
N LYS A 282 -23.21 8.69 2.44
CA LYS A 282 -23.15 8.98 1.00
C LYS A 282 -22.50 7.85 0.20
N GLU A 283 -21.55 7.16 0.80
CA GLU A 283 -20.91 6.00 0.17
C GLU A 283 -21.89 4.85 -0.01
N ILE A 284 -22.63 4.51 1.05
CA ILE A 284 -23.67 3.48 1.02
C ILE A 284 -24.73 3.83 -0.02
N ASP A 285 -25.17 5.09 -0.05
CA ASP A 285 -26.19 5.56 -0.98
C ASP A 285 -25.70 5.55 -2.44
N TYR A 286 -24.39 5.70 -2.69
CA TYR A 286 -23.80 5.64 -4.03
C TYR A 286 -23.73 4.21 -4.61
N HIS A 287 -23.68 3.19 -3.75
CA HIS A 287 -23.59 1.78 -4.14
C HIS A 287 -24.95 1.06 -4.10
N ARG A 288 -26.03 1.76 -3.76
CA ARG A 288 -27.42 1.30 -3.88
C ARG A 288 -27.98 1.68 -5.24
#